data_AF-A0A2E3C956-F1
#
_entry.id   AF-A0A2E3C956-F1
#
_cell.length_a   1.000
_cell.length_b   1.000
_cell.length_c   1.000
_cell.angle_alpha   90.00
_cell.angle_beta   90.00
_cell.angle_gamma   90.00
#
_symmetry.space_group_name_H-M   'P 1'
#
loop_
_entity.id
_entity.type
_entity.pdbx_description
1 polymer ?
#
loop_
_entity_poly.entity_id
_entity_poly.type
_entity_poly.pdbx_seq_one_letter_code
_entity_poly.pdbx_strand_id
1 'polypeptide(L)'
;MPILLIVDLLAEREAFGKKGVEEIVKHFPNHEILLWAPHVENPLDYSFGTRIEEPNEYDVVVITGSRRNVSMWEPWMDRVAKLIKECEVPLYGICFGHQII
;
A
#
# COMPACT_ATOMS: atom_id res chain seq x y z
N MET A 1 14.52 0.06 13.18
CA MET A 1 13.20 0.67 13.39
C MET A 1 12.22 -0.21 12.63
N PRO A 2 11.05 -0.59 13.15
CA PRO A 2 10.14 -1.45 12.40
C PRO A 2 9.67 -0.75 11.12
N ILE A 3 9.52 -1.50 10.04
CA ILE A 3 9.16 -1.01 8.72
C ILE A 3 7.68 -1.27 8.46
N LEU A 4 6.93 -0.19 8.22
CA LEU A 4 5.56 -0.25 7.71
C LEU A 4 5.58 -0.11 6.19
N LEU A 5 5.19 -1.17 5.50
CA LEU A 5 4.90 -1.13 4.08
C LEU A 5 3.45 -0.71 3.85
N ILE A 6 3.25 0.42 3.17
CA ILE A 6 1.97 0.79 2.58
C ILE A 6 1.96 0.38 1.11
N VAL A 7 1.10 -0.57 0.76
CA VAL A 7 0.70 -0.81 -0.63
C VAL A 7 -0.32 0.29 -0.99
N ASP A 8 0.22 1.41 -1.46
CA ASP A 8 -0.47 2.65 -1.72
C ASP A 8 -1.22 2.58 -3.06
N LEU A 9 -2.41 1.99 -3.02
CA LEU A 9 -3.35 1.92 -4.14
C LEU A 9 -4.22 3.19 -4.27
N LEU A 10 -3.97 4.21 -3.44
CA LEU A 10 -4.55 5.54 -3.55
C LEU A 10 -3.60 6.56 -4.18
N ALA A 11 -2.43 6.10 -4.65
CA ALA A 11 -1.37 6.94 -5.22
C ALA A 11 -1.79 7.75 -6.46
N GLU A 12 -2.95 7.45 -7.07
CA GLU A 12 -3.56 8.20 -8.19
C GLU A 12 -4.65 9.20 -7.74
N ARG A 13 -4.95 9.32 -6.44
CA ARG A 13 -6.09 10.10 -5.93
C ARG A 13 -5.66 11.32 -5.12
N GLU A 14 -5.70 12.51 -5.71
CA GLU A 14 -5.35 13.75 -5.00
C GLU A 14 -6.27 14.05 -3.80
N ALA A 15 -7.58 13.88 -3.97
CA ALA A 15 -8.57 14.26 -2.94
C ALA A 15 -8.64 13.29 -1.73
N PHE A 16 -8.32 12.01 -1.94
CA PHE A 16 -8.46 10.96 -0.90
C PHE A 16 -7.13 10.29 -0.52
N GLY A 17 -6.17 10.16 -1.44
CA GLY A 17 -4.94 9.42 -1.20
C GLY A 17 -4.05 10.07 -0.16
N LYS A 18 -3.82 11.39 -0.28
CA LYS A 18 -2.94 12.12 0.65
C LYS A 18 -3.41 12.00 2.09
N LYS A 19 -4.68 12.31 2.36
CA LYS A 19 -5.25 12.25 3.72
C LYS A 19 -5.49 10.82 4.22
N GLY A 20 -5.87 9.91 3.33
CA GLY A 20 -6.17 8.53 3.70
C GLY A 20 -4.92 7.78 4.16
N VAL A 21 -3.83 7.86 3.38
CA VAL A 21 -2.56 7.23 3.74
C VAL A 21 -1.94 7.91 4.97
N GLU A 22 -2.01 9.23 5.05
CA GLU A 22 -1.54 9.98 6.22
C GLU A 22 -2.24 9.54 7.51
N GLU A 23 -3.56 9.33 7.47
CA GLU A 23 -4.32 8.87 8.64
C GLU A 23 -3.90 7.47 9.08
N ILE A 24 -3.68 6.55 8.14
CA ILE A 24 -3.18 5.21 8.44
C ILE A 24 -1.83 5.29 9.15
N VAL A 25 -0.89 6.06 8.60
CA VAL A 25 0.48 6.17 9.14
C VAL A 25 0.51 6.71 10.57
N LYS A 26 -0.44 7.57 10.97
CA LYS A 26 -0.53 8.07 12.36
C LYS A 26 -0.75 6.96 13.39
N HIS A 27 -1.31 5.82 13.00
CA HIS A 27 -1.52 4.67 13.89
C HIS A 27 -0.27 3.80 14.06
N PHE A 28 0.81 4.09 13.33
CA PHE A 28 2.08 3.36 13.38
C PHE A 28 3.22 4.30 13.80
N PRO A 29 3.19 4.87 15.02
CA PRO A 29 4.28 5.73 15.48
C PRO A 29 5.59 4.94 15.52
N ASN A 30 6.71 5.62 15.26
CA ASN A 30 8.06 5.05 15.27
C ASN A 30 8.30 3.93 14.24
N HIS A 31 7.59 3.95 13.12
CA HIS A 31 7.87 3.08 11.97
C HIS A 31 8.57 3.86 10.86
N GLU A 32 9.50 3.20 10.18
CA GLU A 32 9.94 3.65 8.86
C GLU A 32 8.83 3.35 7.86
N ILE A 33 8.45 4.32 7.03
CA ILE A 33 7.31 4.19 6.12
C ILE A 33 7.83 3.96 4.71
N LEU A 34 7.51 2.81 4.13
CA LEU A 34 7.76 2.52 2.72
C LEU A 34 6.45 2.55 1.95
N LEU A 35 6.46 3.18 0.78
CA LEU A 35 5.29 3.35 -0.07
C LEU A 35 5.52 2.59 -1.38
N TRP A 36 4.68 1.62 -1.68
CA TRP A 36 4.74 0.87 -2.93
C TRP A 36 3.44 1.04 -3.71
N ALA A 37 3.52 1.53 -4.95
CA ALA A 37 2.37 1.84 -5.79
C ALA A 37 2.45 1.11 -7.13
N PRO A 38 2.12 -0.18 -7.19
CA PRO A 38 2.41 -1.01 -8.36
C PRO A 38 1.55 -0.74 -9.60
N HIS A 39 0.54 0.12 -9.48
CA HIS A 39 -0.53 0.35 -10.45
C HIS A 39 -0.38 1.67 -11.23
N VAL A 40 0.60 2.50 -10.87
CA VAL A 40 0.82 3.84 -11.45
C VAL A 40 2.31 4.08 -11.70
N GLU A 41 2.62 4.77 -12.80
CA GLU A 41 4.00 5.17 -13.12
C GLU A 41 4.44 6.42 -12.35
N ASN A 42 3.52 7.35 -12.13
CA ASN A 42 3.77 8.63 -11.47
C ASN A 42 2.89 8.76 -10.21
N PRO A 43 3.22 8.05 -9.11
CA PRO A 43 2.45 8.12 -7.88
C PRO A 43 2.54 9.50 -7.23
N LEU A 44 1.50 9.88 -6.49
CA LEU A 44 1.47 11.13 -5.72
C LEU A 44 2.63 11.20 -4.73
N ASP A 45 3.20 12.39 -4.59
CA ASP A 45 4.26 12.65 -3.62
C ASP A 45 3.69 13.03 -2.26
N TYR A 46 4.17 12.36 -1.22
CA TYR A 46 3.79 12.58 0.17
C TYR A 46 4.96 13.19 0.92
N SER A 47 4.68 14.05 1.89
CA SER A 47 5.73 14.65 2.74
C SER A 47 6.33 13.66 3.75
N PHE A 48 6.00 12.38 3.63
CA PHE A 48 6.42 11.30 4.53
C PHE A 48 6.63 10.00 3.73
N GLY A 49 7.44 9.13 4.31
CA GLY A 49 7.77 7.83 3.74
C GLY A 49 8.67 7.88 2.51
N THR A 50 9.09 6.71 2.06
CA THR A 50 9.98 6.54 0.92
C THR A 50 9.29 5.69 -0.14
N ARG A 51 9.20 6.22 -1.36
CA ARG A 51 8.66 5.48 -2.50
C ARG A 51 9.66 4.43 -2.94
N ILE A 52 9.19 3.19 -3.10
CA ILE A 52 10.00 2.04 -3.52
C ILE A 52 9.39 1.38 -4.76
N GLU A 53 10.23 0.71 -5.54
CA GLU A 53 9.79 -0.02 -6.75
C GLU A 53 9.31 -1.44 -6.43
N GLU A 54 9.95 -2.09 -5.46
CA GLU A 54 9.64 -3.47 -5.05
C GLU A 54 9.76 -3.61 -3.51
N PRO A 55 8.80 -4.28 -2.85
CA PRO A 55 8.81 -4.50 -1.41
C PRO A 55 9.68 -5.72 -1.05
N ASN A 56 10.80 -5.48 -0.34
CA ASN A 56 11.74 -6.55 0.05
C ASN A 56 11.72 -6.87 1.55
N GLU A 57 11.86 -5.85 2.40
CA GLU A 57 11.93 -6.01 3.86
C GLU A 57 10.87 -5.13 4.52
N TYR A 58 9.99 -5.74 5.33
CA TYR A 58 8.92 -5.06 6.04
C TYR A 58 8.45 -5.87 7.25
N ASP A 59 8.03 -5.19 8.31
CA ASP A 59 7.56 -5.79 9.57
C ASP A 59 6.03 -5.80 9.69
N VAL A 60 5.35 -4.98 8.89
CA VAL A 60 3.89 -4.90 8.80
C VAL A 60 3.46 -4.35 7.45
N VAL A 61 2.35 -4.85 6.91
CA VAL A 61 1.79 -4.43 5.62
C VAL A 61 0.41 -3.84 5.80
N VAL A 62 0.15 -2.71 5.13
CA VAL A 62 -1.21 -2.18 4.94
C VAL A 62 -1.48 -2.03 3.45
N ILE A 63 -2.54 -2.65 2.95
CA ILE A 63 -3.03 -2.50 1.58
C ILE A 63 -4.23 -1.56 1.58
N THR A 64 -4.09 -0.42 0.91
CA THR A 64 -5.12 0.63 0.91
C THR A 64 -6.28 0.29 -0.03
N GLY A 65 -7.31 1.14 -0.01
CA GLY A 65 -8.34 1.12 -1.04
C GLY A 65 -7.79 1.49 -2.42
N SER A 66 -8.55 1.19 -3.48
CA SER A 66 -8.25 1.55 -4.86
C SER A 66 -9.50 2.13 -5.55
N ARG A 67 -9.33 2.81 -6.69
CA ARG A 67 -10.46 3.10 -7.61
C ARG A 67 -10.90 1.88 -8.41
N ARG A 68 -10.05 0.84 -8.44
CA ARG A 68 -10.26 -0.40 -9.18
C ARG A 68 -11.13 -1.35 -8.39
N ASN A 69 -11.63 -2.37 -9.08
CA ASN A 69 -12.45 -3.42 -8.49
C ASN A 69 -11.73 -4.75 -8.67
N VAL A 70 -11.63 -5.55 -7.61
CA VAL A 70 -10.96 -6.86 -7.65
C VAL A 70 -11.59 -7.81 -8.67
N SER A 71 -12.89 -7.64 -9.01
CA SER A 71 -13.57 -8.43 -10.03
C SER A 71 -13.15 -8.08 -11.46
N MET A 72 -12.44 -6.96 -11.65
CA MET A 72 -11.85 -6.55 -12.93
C MET A 72 -10.33 -6.64 -12.78
N TRP A 73 -9.81 -7.87 -12.85
CA TRP A 73 -8.40 -8.15 -12.59
C TRP A 73 -7.49 -7.40 -13.56
N GLU A 74 -6.45 -6.74 -13.02
CA GLU A 74 -5.44 -6.01 -13.78
C GLU A 74 -4.05 -6.62 -13.52
N PRO A 75 -3.09 -6.52 -14.48
CA PRO A 75 -1.78 -7.18 -14.35
C PRO A 75 -0.98 -6.82 -13.08
N TRP A 76 -1.11 -5.61 -12.57
CA TRP A 76 -0.42 -5.19 -11.34
C TRP A 76 -0.95 -5.92 -10.10
N MET A 77 -2.20 -6.43 -10.14
CA MET A 77 -2.81 -7.17 -9.04
C MET A 77 -2.11 -8.50 -8.79
N ASP A 78 -1.50 -9.11 -9.82
CA ASP A 78 -0.69 -10.32 -9.66
C ASP A 78 0.51 -10.08 -8.73
N ARG A 79 1.12 -8.89 -8.78
CA ARG A 79 2.23 -8.54 -7.87
C ARG A 79 1.76 -8.39 -6.44
N VAL A 80 0.60 -7.76 -6.23
CA VAL A 80 0.01 -7.59 -4.89
C VAL A 80 -0.43 -8.95 -4.34
N ALA A 81 -1.04 -9.81 -5.16
CA ALA A 81 -1.44 -11.16 -4.78
C ALA A 81 -0.23 -12.04 -4.44
N LYS A 82 0.90 -11.88 -5.14
CA LYS A 82 2.16 -12.54 -4.79
C LYS A 82 2.64 -12.09 -3.41
N LEU A 83 2.68 -10.78 -3.16
CA LEU A 83 3.04 -10.24 -1.84
C LEU A 83 2.15 -10.80 -0.73
N ILE A 84 0.82 -10.85 -0.93
CA ILE A 84 -0.12 -11.39 0.06
C ILE A 84 0.19 -12.87 0.37
N LYS A 85 0.46 -13.69 -0.66
CA LYS A 85 0.74 -15.12 -0.50
C LYS A 85 2.06 -15.40 0.22
N GLU A 86 3.05 -14.53 0.05
CA GLU A 86 4.39 -14.67 0.64
C GLU A 86 4.53 -13.92 1.97
N CYS A 87 3.53 -13.12 2.37
CA CYS A 87 3.57 -12.32 3.59
C CYS A 87 3.41 -13.19 4.85
N GLU A 88 4.44 -13.19 5.70
CA GLU A 88 4.42 -13.87 7.01
C GLU A 88 4.22 -12.90 8.19
N VAL A 89 4.24 -11.59 7.92
CA VAL A 89 4.05 -10.53 8.92
C VAL A 89 2.58 -10.06 8.97
N PRO A 90 2.16 -9.29 10.00
CA PRO A 90 0.80 -8.76 10.07
C PRO A 90 0.43 -7.95 8.81
N LEU A 91 -0.72 -8.29 8.24
CA LEU A 91 -1.24 -7.69 7.01
C LEU A 91 -2.65 -7.15 7.25
N TYR A 92 -2.88 -5.88 6.90
CA TYR A 92 -4.16 -5.21 7.02
C TYR A 92 -4.67 -4.76 5.65
N GLY A 93 -5.90 -5.13 5.30
CA GLY A 93 -6.57 -4.68 4.07
C GLY A 93 -7.67 -3.67 4.35
N ILE A 94 -7.74 -2.60 3.55
CA ILE A 94 -8.78 -1.57 3.65
C ILE A 94 -9.52 -1.45 2.31
N CYS A 95 -10.85 -1.61 2.33
CA CYS A 95 -11.70 -1.54 1.12
C CYS A 95 -11.23 -2.53 0.04
N PHE A 96 -10.67 -2.06 -1.08
CA PHE A 96 -10.04 -2.93 -2.09
C PHE A 96 -8.97 -3.84 -1.47
N GLY A 97 -8.14 -3.31 -0.57
CA GLY A 97 -7.13 -4.10 0.12
C GLY A 97 -7.71 -5.27 0.92
N HIS A 98 -8.91 -5.12 1.49
CA HIS A 98 -9.62 -6.23 2.14
C HIS A 98 -10.17 -7.25 1.14
N GLN A 99 -10.58 -6.80 -0.05
CA GLN A 99 -11.18 -7.64 -1.09
C GLN A 99 -10.17 -8.51 -1.85
N ILE A 100 -8.90 -8.08 -1.93
CA ILE A 100 -7.83 -8.79 -2.66
C ILE A 100 -7.09 -9.82 -1.80
N ILE A 101 -7.27 -9.79 -0.48
CA ILE A 101 -6.75 -10.80 0.47
C ILE A 101 -7.64 -12.04 0.42
#